data_AF-A0A0S8H4Y0-F1
#
_entry.id   AF-A0A0S8H4Y0-F1
#
_cell.length_a   1.000
_cell.length_b   1.000
_cell.length_c   1.000
_cell.angle_alpha   90.00
_cell.angle_beta   90.00
_cell.angle_gamma   90.00
#
_symmetry.space_group_name_H-M   'P 1'
#
loop_
_entity.id
_entity.type
_entity.pdbx_description
1 polymer ?
#
loop_
_entity_poly.entity_id
_entity_poly.type
_entity_poly.pdbx_seq_one_letter_code
_entity_poly.pdbx_strand_id
1 'polypeptide(L)'
;MLDAIAATLPEQWQLVFQLLTFLIAWIPDAQALIFNFAWNANTVTGILLTRVLLLLPACLLIVAIWSTMLAVYTVPFRSGRRDFLVALVILWWETGRSIWLFWVGIARFLWRLVGWAWGLLRLAVELAFKSLRMVITTPFAVLDWLGRKYFKPGVPWFAFLWTILWSALEALIFTYTLMPTVSEVFFDLAGIEAGRFMAPILFLFLFVVISGSFASIQVLTEAWDKRQVKAVVQMTFVEFFVMFFEVVFLYRELIDAITPWIAANTGYQLGFGSTLALACFGWIGIRAMTWFLFARFGTPALLAVMARETISVEALPEERPRPPEPEWWRGPINALKSENEWFRAQSRELLELLSLPVLQLLAAAVNCATVVIAARPAFKLPFTSLEHVMAKDTILQVLRGGTSAAASRE
;
A
#
# COMPACT_ATOMS: atom_id res chain seq x y z
N MET A 1 -16.62 53.46 -7.29
CA MET A 1 -17.37 53.72 -6.02
C MET A 1 -17.13 55.14 -5.50
N LEU A 2 -15.87 55.62 -5.45
CA LEU A 2 -15.57 57.01 -5.09
C LEU A 2 -16.17 58.05 -6.07
N ASP A 3 -16.23 57.73 -7.37
CA ASP A 3 -16.86 58.61 -8.36
C ASP A 3 -18.37 58.74 -8.18
N ALA A 4 -19.02 57.67 -7.71
CA ALA A 4 -20.45 57.70 -7.38
C ALA A 4 -20.73 58.57 -6.15
N ILE A 5 -19.81 58.61 -5.18
CA ILE A 5 -19.90 59.50 -4.01
C ILE A 5 -19.61 60.95 -4.44
N ALA A 6 -18.61 61.18 -5.29
CA ALA A 6 -18.29 62.50 -5.83
C ALA A 6 -19.47 63.12 -6.58
N ALA A 7 -20.23 62.32 -7.35
CA ALA A 7 -21.41 62.78 -8.07
C ALA A 7 -22.58 63.20 -7.17
N THR A 8 -22.62 62.76 -5.90
CA THR A 8 -23.65 63.17 -4.93
C THR A 8 -23.31 64.45 -4.16
N LEU A 9 -22.08 64.96 -4.30
CA LEU A 9 -21.63 66.17 -3.62
C LEU A 9 -21.94 67.43 -4.43
N PRO A 10 -22.25 68.57 -3.79
CA PRO A 10 -22.40 69.86 -4.46
C PRO A 10 -21.13 70.23 -5.25
N GLU A 11 -21.24 70.87 -6.42
CA GLU A 11 -20.12 71.17 -7.33
C GLU A 11 -18.92 71.85 -6.65
N GLN A 12 -19.20 72.71 -5.67
CA GLN A 12 -18.20 73.44 -4.87
C GLN A 12 -17.28 72.51 -4.07
N TRP A 13 -17.81 71.38 -3.62
CA TRP A 13 -17.10 70.38 -2.80
C TRP A 13 -16.50 69.25 -3.63
N GLN A 14 -16.89 69.11 -4.90
CA GLN A 14 -16.37 68.06 -5.79
C GLN A 14 -14.87 68.22 -6.03
N LEU A 15 -14.38 69.44 -6.26
CA LEU A 15 -12.94 69.71 -6.45
C LEU A 15 -12.14 69.41 -5.19
N VAL A 16 -12.65 69.80 -4.01
CA VAL A 16 -11.99 69.55 -2.73
C VAL A 16 -11.98 68.05 -2.41
N PHE A 17 -13.10 67.37 -2.67
CA PHE A 17 -13.22 65.93 -2.52
C PHE A 17 -12.26 65.19 -3.44
N GLN A 18 -12.22 65.52 -4.74
CA GLN A 18 -11.30 64.94 -5.71
C GLN A 18 -9.84 65.15 -5.31
N LEU A 19 -9.47 66.36 -4.88
CA LEU A 19 -8.11 66.67 -4.45
C LEU A 19 -7.70 65.89 -3.19
N LEU A 20 -8.62 65.71 -2.24
CA LEU A 20 -8.41 64.90 -1.04
C LEU A 20 -8.36 63.41 -1.36
N THR A 21 -9.22 62.90 -2.24
CA THR A 21 -9.28 61.47 -2.59
C THR A 21 -8.28 61.06 -3.65
N PHE A 22 -7.65 61.98 -4.38
CA PHE A 22 -6.72 61.67 -5.47
C PHE A 22 -5.62 60.69 -5.07
N LEU A 23 -5.07 60.84 -3.86
CA LEU A 23 -4.03 59.96 -3.32
C LEU A 23 -4.54 58.55 -2.95
N ILE A 24 -5.84 58.36 -2.76
CA ILE A 24 -6.47 57.07 -2.41
C ILE A 24 -7.23 56.45 -3.59
N ALA A 25 -7.67 57.26 -4.56
CA ALA A 25 -8.60 56.85 -5.62
C ALA A 25 -8.06 55.72 -6.51
N TRP A 26 -6.74 55.61 -6.66
CA TRP A 26 -6.09 54.58 -7.47
C TRP A 26 -5.89 53.24 -6.70
N ILE A 27 -5.99 53.24 -5.37
CA ILE A 27 -5.75 52.04 -4.54
C ILE A 27 -6.77 50.94 -4.84
N PRO A 28 -8.09 51.23 -4.99
CA PRO A 28 -9.08 50.22 -5.34
C PRO A 28 -8.85 49.50 -6.68
N ASP A 29 -8.29 50.20 -7.65
CA ASP A 29 -7.95 49.61 -8.94
C ASP A 29 -6.65 48.79 -8.85
N ALA A 30 -5.67 49.30 -8.10
CA ALA A 30 -4.43 48.57 -7.84
C ALA A 30 -4.66 47.28 -7.03
N GLN A 31 -5.50 47.29 -5.99
CA GLN A 31 -5.86 46.07 -5.26
C GLN A 31 -6.57 45.06 -6.17
N ALA A 32 -7.43 45.52 -7.07
CA ALA A 32 -8.17 44.64 -7.98
C ALA A 32 -7.22 43.98 -8.98
N LEU A 33 -6.24 44.72 -9.49
CA LEU A 33 -5.19 44.19 -10.36
C LEU A 33 -4.34 43.14 -9.62
N ILE A 34 -3.86 43.47 -8.42
CA ILE A 34 -3.04 42.58 -7.59
C ILE A 34 -3.82 41.29 -7.23
N PHE A 35 -5.08 41.41 -6.80
CA PHE A 35 -5.92 40.26 -6.47
C PHE A 35 -6.25 39.42 -7.70
N ASN A 36 -6.65 40.06 -8.83
CA ASN A 36 -6.94 39.33 -10.06
C ASN A 36 -5.71 38.58 -10.57
N PHE A 37 -4.52 39.18 -10.47
CA PHE A 37 -3.27 38.51 -10.81
C PHE A 37 -2.98 37.31 -9.90
N ALA A 38 -3.26 37.43 -8.60
CA ALA A 38 -3.06 36.34 -7.63
C ALA A 38 -4.17 35.26 -7.68
N TRP A 39 -5.35 35.58 -8.21
CA TRP A 39 -6.53 34.72 -8.16
C TRP A 39 -6.88 34.02 -9.48
N ASN A 40 -6.69 34.71 -10.62
CA ASN A 40 -7.07 34.20 -11.94
C ASN A 40 -5.92 33.42 -12.57
N ALA A 41 -6.03 32.08 -12.53
CA ALA A 41 -5.19 31.19 -13.31
C ALA A 41 -6.08 30.20 -14.09
N ASN A 42 -5.71 29.91 -15.34
CA ASN A 42 -6.54 29.12 -16.26
C ASN A 42 -6.37 27.60 -16.10
N THR A 43 -5.34 27.14 -15.36
CA THR A 43 -5.02 25.73 -15.16
C THR A 43 -5.11 25.36 -13.67
N VAL A 44 -5.57 24.15 -13.34
CA VAL A 44 -5.71 23.68 -11.95
C VAL A 44 -4.37 23.77 -11.17
N THR A 45 -3.26 23.42 -11.83
CA THR A 45 -1.91 23.56 -11.28
C THR A 45 -1.51 25.01 -11.08
N GLY A 46 -1.84 25.88 -12.05
CA GLY A 46 -1.64 27.33 -11.94
C GLY A 46 -2.44 27.91 -10.77
N ILE A 47 -3.69 27.50 -10.60
CA ILE A 47 -4.56 27.97 -9.50
C ILE A 47 -3.94 27.66 -8.14
N LEU A 48 -3.48 26.42 -7.93
CA LEU A 48 -2.83 26.03 -6.67
C LEU A 48 -1.53 26.79 -6.42
N LEU A 49 -0.67 26.91 -7.43
CA LEU A 49 0.62 27.56 -7.31
C LEU A 49 0.47 29.06 -7.04
N THR A 50 -0.36 29.76 -7.82
CA THR A 50 -0.59 31.20 -7.69
C THR A 50 -1.22 31.52 -6.33
N ARG A 51 -2.21 30.73 -5.88
CA ARG A 51 -2.87 30.97 -4.57
C ARG A 51 -1.94 30.71 -3.39
N VAL A 52 -1.16 29.63 -3.41
CA VAL A 52 -0.25 29.32 -2.29
C VAL A 52 0.93 30.29 -2.25
N LEU A 53 1.47 30.69 -3.40
CA LEU A 53 2.72 31.44 -3.48
C LEU A 53 2.54 32.97 -3.54
N LEU A 54 1.40 33.47 -4.02
CA LEU A 54 1.20 34.90 -4.26
C LEU A 54 0.10 35.53 -3.42
N LEU A 55 -0.86 34.77 -2.89
CA LEU A 55 -1.99 35.36 -2.16
C LEU A 55 -1.57 36.04 -0.84
N LEU A 56 -0.74 35.36 -0.03
CA LEU A 56 -0.24 35.92 1.22
C LEU A 56 0.67 37.16 0.99
N PRO A 57 1.66 37.12 0.08
CA PRO A 57 2.41 38.32 -0.31
C PRO A 57 1.55 39.46 -0.87
N ALA A 58 0.55 39.15 -1.69
CA ALA A 58 -0.37 40.13 -2.25
C ALA A 58 -1.17 40.85 -1.16
N CYS A 59 -1.70 40.10 -0.18
CA CYS A 59 -2.38 40.68 0.98
C CYS A 59 -1.45 41.62 1.77
N LEU A 60 -0.19 41.22 1.99
CA LEU A 60 0.79 42.06 2.68
C LEU A 60 1.08 43.36 1.90
N LEU A 61 1.25 43.29 0.59
CA LEU A 61 1.44 44.48 -0.25
C LEU A 61 0.25 45.43 -0.17
N ILE A 62 -0.98 44.90 -0.19
CA ILE A 62 -2.19 45.72 -0.05
C ILE A 62 -2.21 46.41 1.31
N VAL A 63 -1.92 45.69 2.40
CA VAL A 63 -1.80 46.27 3.75
C VAL A 63 -0.71 47.35 3.80
N ALA A 64 0.45 47.12 3.18
CA ALA A 64 1.54 48.08 3.13
C ALA A 64 1.18 49.35 2.33
N ILE A 65 0.49 49.21 1.18
CA ILE A 65 0.00 50.33 0.38
C ILE A 65 -0.99 51.18 1.19
N TRP A 66 -2.01 50.56 1.79
CA TRP A 66 -2.99 51.25 2.63
C TRP A 66 -2.32 51.94 3.83
N SER A 67 -1.39 51.26 4.49
CA SER A 67 -0.64 51.81 5.63
C SER A 67 0.21 53.01 5.22
N THR A 68 0.85 52.95 4.05
CA THR A 68 1.68 54.04 3.52
C THR A 68 0.83 55.26 3.19
N MET A 69 -0.34 55.07 2.58
CA MET A 69 -1.22 56.18 2.22
C MET A 69 -1.83 56.84 3.47
N LEU A 70 -2.27 56.05 4.44
CA LEU A 70 -2.70 56.57 5.75
C LEU A 70 -1.57 57.33 6.46
N ALA A 71 -0.34 56.81 6.40
CA ALA A 71 0.82 57.50 6.93
C ALA A 71 1.03 58.87 6.28
N VAL A 72 0.95 58.98 4.95
CA VAL A 72 1.13 60.24 4.20
C VAL A 72 0.17 61.34 4.68
N TYR A 73 -1.11 61.04 4.91
CA TYR A 73 -2.05 62.02 5.44
C TYR A 73 -1.72 62.49 6.86
N THR A 74 -1.02 61.66 7.64
CA THR A 74 -0.65 62.00 9.04
C THR A 74 0.70 62.71 9.15
N VAL A 75 1.55 62.68 8.10
CA VAL A 75 2.90 63.30 8.10
C VAL A 75 2.88 64.79 8.46
N PRO A 76 1.97 65.63 7.93
CA PRO A 76 1.99 67.07 8.23
C PRO A 76 1.81 67.37 9.72
N PHE A 77 1.06 66.52 10.42
CA PHE A 77 0.62 66.71 11.80
C PHE A 77 1.56 66.06 12.84
N ARG A 78 2.60 65.33 12.42
CA ARG A 78 3.52 64.63 13.34
C ARG A 78 4.77 65.43 13.71
N SER A 79 5.12 65.41 15.00
CA SER A 79 6.44 65.79 15.52
C SER A 79 7.45 64.67 15.24
N GLY A 80 8.61 64.99 14.64
CA GLY A 80 9.63 63.98 14.27
C GLY A 80 9.47 63.40 12.86
N ARG A 81 9.09 64.24 11.88
CA ARG A 81 8.84 63.86 10.47
C ARG A 81 9.97 63.05 9.84
N ARG A 82 11.23 63.41 10.11
CA ARG A 82 12.40 62.74 9.55
C ARG A 82 12.49 61.28 10.01
N ASP A 83 12.36 61.03 11.30
CA ASP A 83 12.45 59.67 11.87
C ASP A 83 11.28 58.81 11.40
N PHE A 84 10.10 59.41 11.27
CA PHE A 84 8.93 58.71 10.72
C PHE A 84 9.10 58.34 9.24
N LEU A 85 9.63 59.23 8.41
CA LEU A 85 9.91 58.94 7.00
C LEU A 85 10.97 57.84 6.86
N VAL A 86 11.99 57.84 7.72
CA VAL A 86 12.99 56.75 7.76
C VAL A 86 12.33 55.43 8.17
N ALA A 87 11.47 55.43 9.19
CA ALA A 87 10.71 54.24 9.60
C ALA A 87 9.80 53.71 8.49
N LEU A 88 9.18 54.60 7.70
CA LEU A 88 8.35 54.23 6.55
C LEU A 88 9.15 53.56 5.43
N VAL A 89 10.36 54.05 5.13
CA VAL A 89 11.26 53.45 4.14
C VAL A 89 11.76 52.08 4.63
N ILE A 90 12.15 51.98 5.91
CA ILE A 90 12.56 50.71 6.53
C ILE A 90 11.39 49.71 6.51
N LEU A 91 10.15 50.16 6.72
CA LEU A 91 8.96 49.30 6.66
C LEU A 91 8.80 48.65 5.28
N TRP A 92 8.97 49.42 4.20
CA TRP A 92 8.93 48.88 2.84
C TRP A 92 10.05 47.88 2.56
N TRP A 93 11.26 48.18 3.06
CA TRP A 93 12.39 47.25 2.99
C TRP A 93 12.10 45.93 3.73
N GLU A 94 11.59 46.02 4.95
CA GLU A 94 11.20 44.86 5.77
C GLU A 94 10.06 44.04 5.13
N THR A 95 9.11 44.72 4.49
CA THR A 95 8.01 44.10 3.75
C THR A 95 8.54 43.29 2.56
N GLY A 96 9.40 43.90 1.73
CA GLY A 96 10.02 43.22 0.60
C GLY A 96 10.89 42.05 1.03
N ARG A 97 11.69 42.23 2.08
CA ARG A 97 12.51 41.15 2.68
C ARG A 97 11.66 40.00 3.20
N SER A 98 10.52 40.28 3.82
CA SER A 98 9.59 39.25 4.33
C SER A 98 8.94 38.45 3.19
N ILE A 99 8.57 39.11 2.09
CA ILE A 99 8.06 38.45 0.87
C ILE A 99 9.14 37.54 0.27
N TRP A 100 10.37 38.01 0.21
CA TRP A 100 11.49 37.19 -0.27
C TRP A 100 11.75 35.97 0.61
N LEU A 101 11.79 36.16 1.94
CA LEU A 101 11.96 35.06 2.90
C LEU A 101 10.82 34.05 2.85
N PHE A 102 9.60 34.49 2.54
CA PHE A 102 8.47 33.60 2.28
C PHE A 102 8.72 32.64 1.12
N TRP A 103 9.17 33.15 -0.03
CA TRP A 103 9.49 32.30 -1.18
C TRP A 103 10.67 31.36 -0.90
N VAL A 104 11.72 31.87 -0.26
CA VAL A 104 12.87 31.03 0.14
C VAL A 104 12.45 29.95 1.13
N GLY A 105 11.58 30.27 2.08
CA GLY A 105 11.04 29.32 3.05
C GLY A 105 10.24 28.20 2.38
N ILE A 106 9.35 28.56 1.45
CA ILE A 106 8.60 27.59 0.65
C ILE A 106 9.54 26.72 -0.18
N ALA A 107 10.54 27.29 -0.83
CA ALA A 107 11.50 26.51 -1.64
C ALA A 107 12.28 25.49 -0.78
N ARG A 108 12.73 25.89 0.41
CA ARG A 108 13.40 24.97 1.36
C ARG A 108 12.46 23.87 1.83
N PHE A 109 11.21 24.21 2.15
CA PHE A 109 10.18 23.26 2.53
C PHE A 109 9.94 22.23 1.41
N LEU A 110 9.76 22.69 0.16
CA LEU A 110 9.55 21.81 -1.00
C LEU A 110 10.76 20.89 -1.23
N TRP A 111 11.98 21.42 -1.15
CA TRP A 111 13.20 20.63 -1.29
C TRP A 111 13.29 19.53 -0.23
N ARG A 112 13.00 19.87 1.03
CA ARG A 112 12.97 18.91 2.14
C ARG A 112 11.89 17.86 1.93
N LEU A 113 10.70 18.25 1.46
CA LEU A 113 9.57 17.36 1.18
C LEU A 113 9.92 16.33 0.10
N VAL A 114 10.58 16.75 -0.99
CA VAL A 114 11.07 15.83 -2.04
C VAL A 114 12.05 14.81 -1.48
N GLY A 115 13.03 15.27 -0.69
CA GLY A 115 13.98 14.37 -0.02
C GLY A 115 13.30 13.36 0.91
N TRP A 116 12.25 13.79 1.61
CA TRP A 116 11.46 12.92 2.48
C TRP A 116 10.61 11.92 1.69
N ALA A 117 9.93 12.35 0.63
CA ALA A 117 9.15 11.47 -0.25
C ALA A 117 10.03 10.36 -0.84
N TRP A 118 11.28 10.70 -1.20
CA TRP A 118 12.26 9.72 -1.65
C TRP A 118 12.67 8.73 -0.55
N GLY A 119 12.92 9.22 0.67
CA GLY A 119 13.23 8.37 1.83
C GLY A 119 12.10 7.38 2.16
N LEU A 120 10.86 7.87 2.17
CA LEU A 120 9.67 7.03 2.35
C LEU A 120 9.50 5.99 1.25
N LEU A 121 9.68 6.38 -0.01
CA LEU A 121 9.61 5.46 -1.14
C LEU A 121 10.66 4.35 -1.00
N ARG A 122 11.90 4.70 -0.63
CA ARG A 122 12.98 3.75 -0.40
C ARG A 122 12.64 2.77 0.73
N LEU A 123 12.14 3.26 1.86
CA LEU A 123 11.71 2.41 2.98
C LEU A 123 10.56 1.49 2.60
N ALA A 124 9.56 2.00 1.89
CA ALA A 124 8.42 1.22 1.40
C ALA A 124 8.88 0.08 0.47
N VAL A 125 9.80 0.38 -0.45
CA VAL A 125 10.39 -0.61 -1.36
C VAL A 125 11.20 -1.65 -0.57
N GLU A 126 12.04 -1.23 0.38
CA GLU A 126 12.84 -2.16 1.18
C GLU A 126 11.95 -3.08 2.05
N LEU A 127 10.89 -2.54 2.64
CA LEU A 127 9.90 -3.30 3.41
C LEU A 127 9.12 -4.27 2.51
N ALA A 128 8.73 -3.84 1.32
CA ALA A 128 8.07 -4.67 0.32
C ALA A 128 8.97 -5.83 -0.14
N PHE A 129 10.25 -5.57 -0.41
CA PHE A 129 11.21 -6.61 -0.77
C PHE A 129 11.44 -7.60 0.39
N LYS A 130 11.59 -7.11 1.63
CA LYS A 130 11.76 -7.98 2.80
C LYS A 130 10.53 -8.84 3.05
N SER A 131 9.33 -8.25 2.97
CA SER A 131 8.07 -9.00 3.13
C SER A 131 7.84 -10.00 1.99
N LEU A 132 8.10 -9.63 0.74
CA LEU A 132 7.99 -10.56 -0.40
C LEU A 132 8.97 -11.73 -0.28
N ARG A 133 10.23 -11.45 0.03
CA ARG A 133 11.25 -12.50 0.27
C ARG A 133 10.80 -13.42 1.40
N MET A 134 10.18 -12.88 2.45
CA MET A 134 9.70 -13.63 3.60
C MET A 134 8.45 -14.46 3.29
N VAL A 135 7.49 -13.97 2.50
CA VAL A 135 6.33 -14.74 2.02
C VAL A 135 6.77 -15.90 1.13
N ILE A 136 7.83 -15.71 0.34
CA ILE A 136 8.38 -16.78 -0.49
C ILE A 136 9.11 -17.83 0.36
N THR A 137 9.87 -17.43 1.40
CA THR A 137 10.66 -18.38 2.21
C THR A 137 9.88 -19.07 3.34
N THR A 138 8.80 -18.46 3.83
CA THR A 138 7.96 -19.01 4.91
C THR A 138 7.28 -20.34 4.61
N PRO A 139 6.69 -20.62 3.42
CA PRO A 139 6.15 -21.94 3.14
C PRO A 139 7.24 -23.01 3.17
N PHE A 140 8.47 -22.70 2.72
CA PHE A 140 9.60 -23.64 2.80
C PHE A 140 10.06 -23.89 4.23
N ALA A 141 10.07 -22.87 5.10
CA ALA A 141 10.45 -23.03 6.50
C ALA A 141 9.39 -23.80 7.32
N VAL A 142 8.11 -23.59 7.04
CA VAL A 142 7.01 -24.34 7.66
C VAL A 142 6.98 -25.79 7.14
N LEU A 143 7.28 -26.01 5.86
CA LEU A 143 7.48 -27.35 5.29
C LEU A 143 8.68 -28.07 5.91
N ASP A 144 9.81 -27.39 6.13
CA ASP A 144 11.00 -27.98 6.77
C ASP A 144 10.73 -28.33 8.24
N TRP A 145 9.99 -27.48 8.97
CA TRP A 145 9.58 -27.76 10.35
C TRP A 145 8.58 -28.93 10.46
N LEU A 146 7.57 -28.98 9.58
CA LEU A 146 6.64 -30.11 9.49
C LEU A 146 7.38 -31.39 9.05
N GLY A 147 8.33 -31.26 8.13
CA GLY A 147 9.23 -32.32 7.69
C GLY A 147 10.00 -32.94 8.84
N ARG A 148 10.63 -32.12 9.69
CA ARG A 148 11.42 -32.59 10.84
C ARG A 148 10.59 -33.12 12.00
N LYS A 149 9.36 -32.62 12.19
CA LYS A 149 8.49 -33.02 13.31
C LYS A 149 7.70 -34.30 13.03
N TYR A 150 7.41 -34.59 11.77
CA TYR A 150 6.62 -35.77 11.37
C TYR A 150 7.42 -36.83 10.60
N PHE A 151 8.60 -36.52 10.05
CA PHE A 151 9.35 -37.44 9.19
C PHE A 151 10.81 -37.59 9.61
N LYS A 152 11.29 -38.84 9.61
CA LYS A 152 12.70 -39.19 9.77
C LYS A 152 13.56 -38.57 8.66
N PRO A 153 14.86 -38.28 8.90
CA PRO A 153 15.78 -37.93 7.83
C PRO A 153 15.88 -39.12 6.86
N GLY A 154 15.45 -38.93 5.62
CA GLY A 154 15.55 -39.95 4.55
C GLY A 154 14.27 -40.23 3.76
N VAL A 155 13.09 -39.70 4.14
CA VAL A 155 11.89 -39.79 3.28
C VAL A 155 11.92 -38.66 2.26
N PRO A 156 11.91 -38.94 0.94
CA PRO A 156 11.93 -37.90 -0.08
C PRO A 156 10.60 -37.14 -0.05
N TRP A 157 10.55 -35.96 0.58
CA TRP A 157 9.40 -35.05 0.54
C TRP A 157 8.90 -34.80 -0.89
N PHE A 158 9.82 -34.79 -1.84
CA PHE A 158 9.55 -34.76 -3.27
C PHE A 158 8.65 -35.91 -3.73
N ALA A 159 8.84 -37.13 -3.23
CA ALA A 159 8.02 -38.28 -3.61
C ALA A 159 6.57 -38.15 -3.09
N PHE A 160 6.36 -37.61 -1.89
CA PHE A 160 5.03 -37.33 -1.35
C PHE A 160 4.29 -36.27 -2.19
N LEU A 161 4.92 -35.11 -2.42
CA LEU A 161 4.34 -34.06 -3.26
C LEU A 161 4.08 -34.55 -4.68
N TRP A 162 5.00 -35.32 -5.25
CA TRP A 162 4.85 -35.86 -6.59
C TRP A 162 3.75 -36.92 -6.68
N THR A 163 3.54 -37.73 -5.63
CA THR A 163 2.41 -38.67 -5.55
C THR A 163 1.07 -37.94 -5.54
N ILE A 164 0.95 -36.85 -4.76
CA ILE A 164 -0.26 -36.02 -4.74
C ILE A 164 -0.48 -35.33 -6.08
N LEU A 165 0.58 -34.71 -6.63
CA LEU A 165 0.53 -34.01 -7.91
C LEU A 165 0.14 -34.96 -9.05
N TRP A 166 0.72 -36.15 -9.07
CA TRP A 166 0.43 -37.16 -10.08
C TRP A 166 -0.98 -37.71 -9.94
N SER A 167 -1.44 -37.99 -8.71
CA SER A 167 -2.83 -38.41 -8.46
C SER A 167 -3.82 -37.32 -8.90
N ALA A 168 -3.48 -36.05 -8.69
CA ALA A 168 -4.29 -34.92 -9.16
C ALA A 168 -4.27 -34.80 -10.69
N LEU A 169 -3.13 -35.07 -11.33
CA LEU A 169 -3.00 -35.06 -12.78
C LEU A 169 -3.79 -36.22 -13.42
N GLU A 170 -3.70 -37.44 -12.89
CA GLU A 170 -4.51 -38.57 -13.34
C GLU A 170 -6.01 -38.29 -13.15
N ALA A 171 -6.41 -37.78 -11.98
CA ALA A 171 -7.79 -37.39 -11.73
C ALA A 171 -8.28 -36.32 -12.72
N LEU A 172 -7.44 -35.35 -13.07
CA LEU A 172 -7.76 -34.32 -14.06
C LEU A 172 -7.97 -34.91 -15.45
N ILE A 173 -7.07 -35.78 -15.91
CA ILE A 173 -7.18 -36.46 -17.20
C ILE A 173 -8.48 -37.27 -17.25
N PHE A 174 -8.74 -38.10 -16.22
CA PHE A 174 -9.95 -38.92 -16.18
C PHE A 174 -11.22 -38.09 -16.06
N THR A 175 -11.20 -36.97 -15.34
CA THR A 175 -12.34 -36.04 -15.29
C THR A 175 -12.67 -35.53 -16.68
N TYR A 176 -11.66 -35.16 -17.46
CA TYR A 176 -11.86 -34.67 -18.81
C TYR A 176 -12.40 -35.75 -19.76
N THR A 177 -11.88 -36.98 -19.67
CA THR A 177 -12.33 -38.09 -20.52
C THR A 177 -13.71 -38.62 -20.14
N LEU A 178 -14.06 -38.61 -18.85
CA LEU A 178 -15.36 -39.11 -18.37
C LEU A 178 -16.47 -38.06 -18.43
N MET A 179 -16.13 -36.78 -18.59
CA MET A 179 -17.13 -35.70 -18.58
C MET A 179 -18.28 -35.95 -19.59
N PRO A 180 -18.04 -36.36 -20.85
CA PRO A 180 -19.11 -36.64 -21.80
C PRO A 180 -20.01 -37.80 -21.34
N THR A 181 -19.40 -38.92 -20.93
CA THR A 181 -20.10 -40.13 -20.49
C THR A 181 -20.95 -39.87 -19.23
N VAL A 182 -20.39 -39.18 -18.25
CA VAL A 182 -21.11 -38.80 -17.02
C VAL A 182 -22.24 -37.82 -17.36
N SER A 183 -22.03 -36.87 -18.26
CA SER A 183 -23.07 -35.91 -18.64
C SER A 183 -24.24 -36.59 -19.36
N GLU A 184 -23.98 -37.57 -20.22
CA GLU A 184 -25.01 -38.38 -20.90
C GLU A 184 -25.81 -39.21 -19.89
N VAL A 185 -25.13 -39.93 -18.99
CA VAL A 185 -25.79 -40.70 -17.93
C VAL A 185 -26.64 -39.81 -17.02
N PHE A 186 -26.14 -38.64 -16.64
CA PHE A 186 -26.92 -37.68 -15.85
C PHE A 186 -28.11 -37.10 -16.62
N PHE A 187 -27.95 -36.86 -17.92
CA PHE A 187 -29.03 -36.40 -18.78
C PHE A 187 -30.13 -37.47 -18.89
N ASP A 188 -29.76 -38.74 -19.07
CA ASP A 188 -30.69 -39.86 -19.17
C ASP A 188 -31.44 -40.15 -17.85
N LEU A 189 -30.76 -40.00 -16.71
CA LEU A 189 -31.34 -40.28 -15.39
C LEU A 189 -32.14 -39.11 -14.80
N ALA A 190 -31.68 -37.87 -15.01
CA ALA A 190 -32.24 -36.69 -14.34
C ALA A 190 -32.91 -35.71 -15.29
N GLY A 191 -32.69 -35.80 -16.62
CA GLY A 191 -33.21 -34.85 -17.60
C GLY A 191 -32.65 -33.43 -17.47
N ILE A 192 -31.56 -33.25 -16.73
CA ILE A 192 -30.93 -31.94 -16.44
C ILE A 192 -29.55 -31.89 -17.09
N GLU A 193 -29.24 -30.78 -17.76
CA GLU A 193 -27.91 -30.54 -18.33
C GLU A 193 -26.83 -30.48 -17.24
N ALA A 194 -25.60 -30.92 -17.58
CA ALA A 194 -24.48 -30.94 -16.65
C ALA A 194 -24.17 -29.53 -16.10
N GLY A 195 -24.48 -29.31 -14.83
CA GLY A 195 -24.22 -28.04 -14.15
C GLY A 195 -22.72 -27.74 -14.00
N ARG A 196 -22.38 -26.46 -13.79
CA ARG A 196 -20.99 -25.96 -13.63
C ARG A 196 -20.20 -26.66 -12.50
N PHE A 197 -20.90 -27.30 -11.55
CA PHE A 197 -20.29 -28.02 -10.43
C PHE A 197 -20.01 -29.50 -10.70
N MET A 198 -20.46 -30.07 -11.83
CA MET A 198 -20.24 -31.48 -12.14
C MET A 198 -18.74 -31.80 -12.27
N ALA A 199 -17.99 -30.98 -13.00
CA ALA A 199 -16.56 -31.16 -13.20
C ALA A 199 -15.74 -31.16 -11.89
N PRO A 200 -15.87 -30.19 -10.96
CA PRO A 200 -15.10 -30.24 -9.71
C PRO A 200 -15.53 -31.37 -8.77
N ILE A 201 -16.81 -31.78 -8.79
CA ILE A 201 -17.27 -32.92 -7.99
C ILE A 201 -16.69 -34.23 -8.53
N LEU A 202 -16.76 -34.44 -9.85
CA LEU A 202 -16.18 -35.60 -10.52
C LEU A 202 -14.66 -35.68 -10.27
N PHE A 203 -13.97 -34.54 -10.38
CA PHE A 203 -12.54 -34.45 -10.07
C PHE A 203 -12.21 -34.89 -8.65
N LEU A 204 -12.94 -34.38 -7.65
CA LEU A 204 -12.68 -34.72 -6.26
C LEU A 204 -12.98 -36.20 -5.99
N PHE A 205 -14.05 -36.73 -6.58
CA PHE A 205 -14.39 -38.15 -6.50
C PHE A 205 -13.29 -39.03 -7.09
N LEU A 206 -12.84 -38.74 -8.31
CA LEU A 206 -11.78 -39.49 -8.99
C LEU A 206 -10.44 -39.38 -8.25
N PHE A 207 -10.11 -38.20 -7.73
CA PHE A 207 -8.89 -38.00 -6.93
C PHE A 207 -8.87 -38.90 -5.68
N VAL A 208 -10.01 -39.04 -4.99
CA VAL A 208 -10.13 -39.93 -3.83
C VAL A 208 -9.99 -41.41 -4.25
N VAL A 209 -10.62 -41.82 -5.35
CA VAL A 209 -10.51 -43.20 -5.84
C VAL A 209 -9.07 -43.54 -6.24
N ILE A 210 -8.41 -42.66 -7.00
CA ILE A 210 -7.04 -42.88 -7.50
C ILE A 210 -6.01 -42.89 -6.35
N SER A 211 -6.15 -41.97 -5.40
CA SER A 211 -5.31 -41.95 -4.19
C SER A 211 -5.56 -43.17 -3.30
N GLY A 212 -6.82 -43.63 -3.21
CA GLY A 212 -7.19 -44.88 -2.54
C GLY A 212 -6.52 -46.12 -3.14
N SER A 213 -6.40 -46.19 -4.48
CA SER A 213 -5.67 -47.27 -5.16
C SER A 213 -4.16 -47.27 -4.84
N PHE A 214 -3.54 -46.11 -4.60
CA PHE A 214 -2.15 -46.12 -4.13
C PHE A 214 -2.03 -46.59 -2.67
N ALA A 215 -2.98 -46.19 -1.81
CA ALA A 215 -3.05 -46.68 -0.45
C ALA A 215 -3.23 -48.20 -0.38
N SER A 216 -4.00 -48.78 -1.30
CA SER A 216 -4.21 -50.23 -1.35
C SER A 216 -2.94 -51.00 -1.70
N ILE A 217 -2.17 -50.53 -2.69
CA ILE A 217 -0.87 -51.12 -3.06
C ILE A 217 0.14 -51.02 -1.91
N GLN A 218 0.10 -49.94 -1.13
CA GLN A 218 0.97 -49.77 0.05
C GLN A 218 0.66 -50.79 1.15
N VAL A 219 -0.62 -50.99 1.47
CA VAL A 219 -1.03 -51.99 2.46
C VAL A 219 -0.68 -53.40 1.97
N LEU A 220 -0.81 -53.67 0.67
CA LEU A 220 -0.41 -54.94 0.06
C LEU A 220 1.10 -55.17 0.20
N THR A 221 1.91 -54.17 -0.10
CA THR A 221 3.38 -54.23 0.01
C THR A 221 3.81 -54.44 1.46
N GLU A 222 3.17 -53.73 2.40
CA GLU A 222 3.46 -53.89 3.82
C GLU A 222 3.06 -55.28 4.35
N ALA A 223 1.90 -55.81 3.91
CA ALA A 223 1.46 -57.17 4.25
C ALA A 223 2.41 -58.23 3.69
N TRP A 224 2.96 -58.00 2.49
CA TRP A 224 3.96 -58.86 1.87
C TRP A 224 5.26 -58.87 2.67
N ASP A 225 5.78 -57.69 3.03
CA ASP A 225 6.99 -57.54 3.83
C ASP A 225 6.84 -58.18 5.22
N LYS A 226 5.66 -58.05 5.84
CA LYS A 226 5.32 -58.66 7.13
C LYS A 226 4.95 -60.14 7.04
N ARG A 227 4.99 -60.75 5.85
CA ARG A 227 4.61 -62.15 5.56
C ARG A 227 3.23 -62.56 6.10
N GLN A 228 2.29 -61.63 6.16
CA GLN A 228 0.93 -61.90 6.64
C GLN A 228 0.04 -62.42 5.50
N VAL A 229 0.11 -63.73 5.26
CA VAL A 229 -0.55 -64.39 4.10
C VAL A 229 -2.04 -64.07 4.01
N LYS A 230 -2.75 -64.03 5.14
CA LYS A 230 -4.19 -63.68 5.17
C LYS A 230 -4.45 -62.26 4.66
N ALA A 231 -3.64 -61.29 5.09
CA ALA A 231 -3.77 -59.90 4.67
C ALA A 231 -3.38 -59.72 3.20
N VAL A 232 -2.32 -60.40 2.73
CA VAL A 232 -1.93 -60.39 1.31
C VAL A 232 -3.09 -60.88 0.43
N VAL A 233 -3.69 -62.04 0.75
CA VAL A 233 -4.79 -62.60 -0.05
C VAL A 233 -6.00 -61.66 -0.06
N GLN A 234 -6.40 -61.11 1.09
CA GLN A 234 -7.51 -60.16 1.17
C GLN A 234 -7.22 -58.88 0.36
N MET A 235 -5.99 -58.38 0.44
CA MET A 235 -5.62 -57.13 -0.20
C MET A 235 -5.46 -57.27 -1.71
N THR A 236 -4.95 -58.40 -2.19
CA THR A 236 -4.94 -58.73 -3.62
C THR A 236 -6.35 -58.82 -4.19
N PHE A 237 -7.31 -59.35 -3.42
CA PHE A 237 -8.71 -59.38 -3.86
C PHE A 237 -9.32 -57.97 -3.97
N VAL A 238 -9.03 -57.09 -3.00
CA VAL A 238 -9.44 -55.67 -3.05
C VAL A 238 -8.82 -54.97 -4.26
N GLU A 239 -7.53 -55.16 -4.49
CA GLU A 239 -6.82 -54.56 -5.64
C GLU A 239 -7.40 -55.05 -6.97
N PHE A 240 -7.73 -56.33 -7.09
CA PHE A 240 -8.37 -56.86 -8.29
C PHE A 240 -9.75 -56.24 -8.54
N PHE A 241 -10.52 -55.99 -7.49
CA PHE A 241 -11.80 -55.30 -7.58
C PHE A 241 -11.64 -53.83 -8.01
N VAL A 242 -10.66 -53.12 -7.44
CA VAL A 242 -10.33 -51.74 -7.83
C VAL A 242 -9.87 -51.70 -9.29
N MET A 243 -8.98 -52.61 -9.68
CA MET A 243 -8.54 -52.77 -11.07
C MET A 243 -9.73 -52.99 -12.01
N PHE A 244 -10.67 -53.87 -11.67
CA PHE A 244 -11.85 -54.10 -12.49
C PHE A 244 -12.66 -52.81 -12.70
N PHE A 245 -12.91 -52.06 -11.63
CA PHE A 245 -13.64 -50.79 -11.71
C PHE A 245 -12.88 -49.76 -12.54
N GLU A 246 -11.60 -49.51 -12.23
CA GLU A 246 -10.80 -48.52 -12.93
C GLU A 246 -10.57 -48.86 -14.39
N VAL A 247 -10.41 -50.14 -14.73
CA VAL A 247 -10.24 -50.57 -16.11
C VAL A 247 -11.52 -50.40 -16.92
N VAL A 248 -12.65 -50.86 -16.39
CA VAL A 248 -13.93 -50.84 -17.12
C VAL A 248 -14.49 -49.42 -17.25
N PHE A 249 -14.35 -48.60 -16.21
CA PHE A 249 -14.94 -47.26 -16.19
C PHE A 249 -13.95 -46.15 -16.56
N LEU A 250 -12.67 -46.22 -16.17
CA LEU A 250 -11.72 -45.10 -16.40
C LEU A 250 -10.83 -45.34 -17.61
N TYR A 251 -10.04 -46.42 -17.58
CA TYR A 251 -9.03 -46.67 -18.60
C TYR A 251 -9.63 -47.07 -19.93
N ARG A 252 -10.76 -47.79 -19.95
CA ARG A 252 -11.47 -48.08 -21.19
C ARG A 252 -11.88 -46.79 -21.91
N GLU A 253 -12.54 -45.86 -21.21
CA GLU A 253 -12.98 -44.58 -21.78
C GLU A 253 -11.78 -43.74 -22.25
N LEU A 254 -10.66 -43.79 -21.53
CA LEU A 254 -9.40 -43.18 -21.97
C LEU A 254 -8.88 -43.80 -23.27
N ILE A 255 -8.86 -45.13 -23.40
CA ILE A 255 -8.44 -45.82 -24.62
C ILE A 255 -9.42 -45.56 -25.76
N ASP A 256 -10.73 -45.57 -25.51
CA ASP A 256 -11.77 -45.27 -26.50
C ASP A 256 -11.62 -43.83 -27.03
N ALA A 257 -11.26 -42.86 -26.17
CA ALA A 257 -10.93 -41.50 -26.59
C ALA A 257 -9.66 -41.40 -27.47
N ILE A 258 -8.68 -42.28 -27.26
CA ILE A 258 -7.42 -42.31 -28.02
C ILE A 258 -7.51 -43.20 -29.28
N THR A 259 -8.50 -44.10 -29.33
CA THR A 259 -8.69 -45.09 -30.42
C THR A 259 -8.76 -44.46 -31.82
N PRO A 260 -9.44 -43.31 -32.06
CA PRO A 260 -9.43 -42.66 -33.37
C PRO A 260 -8.01 -42.31 -33.86
N TRP A 261 -7.13 -41.89 -32.95
CA TRP A 261 -5.73 -41.59 -33.27
C TRP A 261 -4.93 -42.86 -33.57
N ILE A 262 -5.17 -43.96 -32.84
CA ILE A 262 -4.53 -45.26 -33.09
C ILE A 262 -4.95 -45.81 -34.46
N ALA A 263 -6.25 -45.76 -34.76
CA ALA A 263 -6.80 -46.25 -36.01
C ALA A 263 -6.25 -45.48 -37.22
N ALA A 264 -6.05 -44.16 -37.09
CA ALA A 264 -5.47 -43.33 -38.14
C ALA A 264 -4.00 -43.69 -38.45
N ASN A 265 -3.22 -44.10 -37.45
CA ASN A 265 -1.79 -44.38 -37.60
C ASN A 265 -1.47 -45.85 -37.92
N THR A 266 -2.33 -46.78 -37.51
CA THR A 266 -2.07 -48.24 -37.64
C THR A 266 -3.01 -48.95 -38.60
N GLY A 267 -4.11 -48.31 -39.04
CA GLY A 267 -5.09 -48.90 -39.97
C GLY A 267 -5.95 -50.01 -39.37
N TYR A 268 -5.77 -50.35 -38.08
CA TYR A 268 -6.57 -51.35 -37.38
C TYR A 268 -7.63 -50.69 -36.50
N GLN A 269 -8.87 -51.15 -36.61
CA GLN A 269 -9.95 -50.79 -35.68
C GLN A 269 -9.89 -51.72 -34.47
N LEU A 270 -9.66 -51.16 -33.29
CA LEU A 270 -9.67 -51.90 -32.04
C LEU A 270 -11.11 -52.37 -31.74
N GLY A 271 -11.31 -53.68 -31.62
CA GLY A 271 -12.55 -54.25 -31.09
C GLY A 271 -12.61 -54.16 -29.56
N PHE A 272 -13.79 -54.37 -28.98
CA PHE A 272 -14.02 -54.28 -27.53
C PHE A 272 -13.02 -55.08 -26.68
N GLY A 273 -12.73 -56.33 -27.08
CA GLY A 273 -11.77 -57.18 -26.35
C GLY A 273 -10.33 -56.65 -26.40
N SER A 274 -9.90 -56.09 -27.53
CA SER A 274 -8.57 -55.48 -27.66
C SER A 274 -8.47 -54.15 -26.91
N THR A 275 -9.53 -53.34 -26.87
CA THR A 275 -9.61 -52.12 -26.05
C THR A 275 -9.47 -52.46 -24.57
N LEU A 276 -10.20 -53.48 -24.10
CA LEU A 276 -10.16 -53.89 -22.70
C LEU A 276 -8.78 -54.45 -22.31
N ALA A 277 -8.17 -55.26 -23.18
CA ALA A 277 -6.81 -55.75 -22.95
C ALA A 277 -5.80 -54.60 -22.87
N LEU A 278 -5.89 -53.63 -23.79
CA LEU A 278 -5.02 -52.45 -23.78
C LEU A 278 -5.23 -51.57 -22.55
N ALA A 279 -6.49 -51.42 -22.10
CA ALA A 279 -6.84 -50.72 -20.87
C ALA A 279 -6.25 -51.42 -19.62
N CYS A 280 -6.32 -52.75 -19.54
CA CYS A 280 -5.66 -53.53 -18.48
C CYS A 280 -4.14 -53.31 -18.48
N PHE A 281 -3.48 -53.41 -19.63
CA PHE A 281 -2.03 -53.21 -19.72
C PHE A 281 -1.63 -51.75 -19.41
N GLY A 282 -2.44 -50.79 -19.85
CA GLY A 282 -2.27 -49.37 -19.52
C GLY A 282 -2.40 -49.10 -18.03
N TRP A 283 -3.41 -49.71 -17.38
CA TRP A 283 -3.59 -49.63 -15.93
C TRP A 283 -2.39 -50.19 -15.18
N ILE A 284 -2.00 -51.44 -15.49
CA ILE A 284 -0.85 -52.09 -14.85
C ILE A 284 0.42 -51.27 -15.08
N GLY A 285 0.64 -50.79 -16.30
CA GLY A 285 1.83 -50.02 -16.68
C GLY A 285 1.93 -48.70 -15.93
N ILE A 286 0.87 -47.88 -15.94
CA ILE A 286 0.85 -46.59 -15.26
C ILE A 286 0.96 -46.80 -13.74
N ARG A 287 0.19 -47.73 -13.16
CA ARG A 287 0.24 -48.01 -11.72
C ARG A 287 1.61 -48.53 -11.27
N ALA A 288 2.20 -49.48 -11.98
CA ALA A 288 3.53 -50.00 -11.66
C ALA A 288 4.61 -48.94 -11.80
N MET A 289 4.55 -48.11 -12.84
CA MET A 289 5.47 -46.99 -13.06
C MET A 289 5.37 -45.97 -11.93
N THR A 290 4.16 -45.51 -11.63
CA THR A 290 3.89 -44.53 -10.57
C THR A 290 4.31 -45.07 -9.19
N TRP A 291 4.03 -46.35 -8.93
CA TRP A 291 4.45 -47.04 -7.73
C TRP A 291 5.98 -47.06 -7.57
N PHE A 292 6.70 -47.43 -8.63
CA PHE A 292 8.15 -47.55 -8.61
C PHE A 292 8.86 -46.21 -8.52
N LEU A 293 8.40 -45.19 -9.26
CA LEU A 293 9.07 -43.90 -9.36
C LEU A 293 8.91 -43.04 -8.11
N PHE A 294 7.75 -43.08 -7.43
CA PHE A 294 7.52 -42.21 -6.27
C PHE A 294 6.50 -42.73 -5.25
N ALA A 295 5.45 -43.48 -5.64
CA ALA A 295 4.40 -43.82 -4.67
C ALA A 295 4.89 -44.77 -3.56
N ARG A 296 5.85 -45.68 -3.82
CA ARG A 296 6.48 -46.52 -2.77
C ARG A 296 7.08 -45.68 -1.63
N PHE A 297 7.56 -44.48 -1.94
CA PHE A 297 8.18 -43.58 -0.95
C PHE A 297 7.19 -42.54 -0.42
N GLY A 298 6.17 -42.17 -1.20
CA GLY A 298 5.19 -41.12 -0.87
C GLY A 298 3.93 -41.62 -0.13
N THR A 299 3.43 -42.81 -0.45
CA THR A 299 2.18 -43.34 0.13
C THR A 299 2.23 -43.59 1.64
N PRO A 300 3.35 -44.07 2.25
CA PRO A 300 3.46 -44.17 3.71
C PRO A 300 3.29 -42.81 4.40
N ALA A 301 3.84 -41.75 3.81
CA ALA A 301 3.71 -40.38 4.32
C ALA A 301 2.28 -39.86 4.20
N LEU A 302 1.59 -40.19 3.10
CA LEU A 302 0.19 -39.87 2.87
C LEU A 302 -0.72 -40.56 3.90
N LEU A 303 -0.48 -41.84 4.18
CA LEU A 303 -1.18 -42.57 5.24
C LEU A 303 -0.90 -41.99 6.64
N ALA A 304 0.34 -41.63 6.96
CA ALA A 304 0.69 -41.05 8.26
C ALA A 304 0.02 -39.67 8.49
N VAL A 305 -0.05 -38.83 7.46
CA VAL A 305 -0.74 -37.53 7.52
C VAL A 305 -2.25 -37.72 7.66
N MET A 306 -2.85 -38.64 6.91
CA MET A 306 -4.28 -38.95 7.01
C MET A 306 -4.65 -39.57 8.36
N ALA A 307 -3.81 -40.45 8.90
CA ALA A 307 -4.01 -41.10 10.20
C ALA A 307 -3.68 -40.18 11.40
N ARG A 308 -3.02 -39.03 11.16
CA ARG A 308 -2.42 -38.17 12.20
C ARG A 308 -1.48 -38.93 13.16
N GLU A 309 -0.91 -40.04 12.71
CA GLU A 309 0.03 -40.84 13.50
C GLU A 309 1.47 -40.53 13.05
N THR A 310 2.31 -40.08 13.99
CA THR A 310 3.75 -40.01 13.79
C THR A 310 4.29 -41.43 13.77
N ILE A 311 5.01 -41.81 12.72
CA ILE A 311 5.63 -43.14 12.59
C ILE A 311 6.52 -43.41 13.82
N SER A 312 6.01 -44.21 14.76
CA SER A 312 6.73 -44.59 15.96
C SER A 312 7.72 -45.69 15.62
N VAL A 313 9.01 -45.34 15.61
CA VAL A 313 10.09 -46.32 15.79
C VAL A 313 10.78 -45.98 17.10
N GLU A 314 10.88 -47.01 17.94
CA GLU A 314 11.59 -47.08 19.21
C GLU A 314 12.81 -46.14 19.32
N ALA A 315 12.80 -45.33 20.38
CA ALA A 315 13.93 -44.79 21.13
C ALA A 315 15.11 -44.16 20.35
N LEU A 316 15.00 -42.84 20.11
CA LEU A 316 16.16 -41.93 20.19
C LEU A 316 15.79 -40.73 21.09
N PRO A 317 16.72 -40.17 21.87
CA PRO A 317 16.42 -39.15 22.86
C PRO A 317 15.85 -37.88 22.20
N GLU A 318 14.69 -37.43 22.67
CA GLU A 318 14.04 -36.19 22.23
C GLU A 318 14.89 -34.96 22.57
N GLU A 319 15.65 -34.44 21.61
CA GLU A 319 15.85 -33.00 21.53
C GLU A 319 14.61 -32.41 20.88
N ARG A 320 13.66 -31.92 21.69
CA ARG A 320 12.51 -31.17 21.18
C ARG A 320 13.02 -29.87 20.55
N PRO A 321 12.95 -29.68 19.22
CA PRO A 321 13.29 -28.39 18.65
C PRO A 321 12.28 -27.37 19.17
N ARG A 322 12.78 -26.31 19.82
CA ARG A 322 11.94 -25.19 20.26
C ARG A 322 11.12 -24.71 19.04
N PRO A 323 9.82 -24.42 19.20
CA PRO A 323 9.07 -23.78 18.13
C PRO A 323 9.83 -22.50 17.75
N PRO A 324 10.04 -22.22 16.46
CA PRO A 324 10.60 -20.93 16.05
C PRO A 324 9.71 -19.87 16.69
N GLU A 325 10.28 -19.04 17.56
CA GLU A 325 9.53 -17.93 18.12
C GLU A 325 8.96 -17.11 16.97
N PRO A 326 7.74 -16.58 17.10
CA PRO A 326 7.17 -15.73 16.07
C PRO A 326 7.89 -14.36 16.06
N GLU A 327 9.12 -14.31 15.55
CA GLU A 327 9.81 -13.07 15.17
C GLU A 327 9.06 -12.32 14.05
N TRP A 328 8.07 -12.97 13.41
CA TRP A 328 7.31 -12.48 12.26
C TRP A 328 6.68 -11.09 12.43
N TRP A 329 6.20 -10.73 13.63
CA TRP A 329 5.63 -9.40 13.88
C TRP A 329 6.57 -8.47 14.64
N ARG A 330 7.44 -9.01 15.49
CA ARG A 330 8.26 -8.17 16.39
C ARG A 330 9.28 -7.35 15.61
N GLY A 331 9.92 -7.91 14.57
CA GLY A 331 10.89 -7.19 13.74
C GLY A 331 10.28 -5.96 13.05
N PRO A 332 9.21 -6.11 12.25
CA PRO A 332 8.55 -5.00 11.56
C PRO A 332 7.93 -3.98 12.54
N ILE A 333 7.32 -4.44 13.63
CA ILE A 333 6.70 -3.54 14.62
C ILE A 333 7.77 -2.73 15.36
N ASN A 334 8.91 -3.33 15.70
CA ASN A 334 10.00 -2.62 16.36
C ASN A 334 10.65 -1.61 15.41
N ALA A 335 10.83 -1.96 14.13
CA ALA A 335 11.29 -1.03 13.10
C ALA A 335 10.34 0.17 12.93
N LEU A 336 9.04 -0.07 12.85
CA LEU A 336 8.01 0.98 12.79
C LEU A 336 7.98 1.85 14.05
N LYS A 337 8.17 1.26 15.24
CA LYS A 337 8.22 2.01 16.50
C LYS A 337 9.44 2.92 16.57
N SER A 338 10.62 2.44 16.17
CA SER A 338 11.83 3.28 16.10
C SER A 338 11.70 4.40 15.08
N GLU A 339 10.96 4.17 13.98
CA GLU A 339 10.70 5.21 12.98
C GLU A 339 9.65 6.24 13.42
N ASN A 340 8.72 5.89 14.30
CA ASN A 340 7.66 6.81 14.76
C ASN A 340 8.23 8.04 15.50
N GLU A 341 9.27 7.85 16.32
CA GLU A 341 9.96 8.97 16.97
C GLU A 341 10.65 9.88 15.95
N TRP A 342 11.26 9.29 14.93
CA TRP A 342 11.83 10.01 13.80
C TRP A 342 10.76 10.80 13.02
N PHE A 343 9.59 10.21 12.75
CA PHE A 343 8.47 10.89 12.08
C PHE A 343 7.98 12.11 12.87
N ARG A 344 7.88 11.98 14.20
CA ARG A 344 7.46 13.10 15.07
C ARG A 344 8.47 14.23 15.11
N ALA A 345 9.77 13.92 15.09
CA ALA A 345 10.81 14.94 15.04
C ALA A 345 10.77 15.68 13.69
N GLN A 346 10.65 14.94 12.59
CA GLN A 346 10.56 15.49 11.24
C GLN A 346 9.28 16.31 11.02
N SER A 347 8.14 15.90 11.59
CA SER A 347 6.90 16.68 11.47
C SER A 347 7.03 18.06 12.13
N ARG A 348 7.76 18.16 13.26
CA ARG A 348 8.02 19.45 13.91
C ARG A 348 8.92 20.33 13.07
N GLU A 349 9.99 19.77 12.50
CA GLU A 349 10.90 20.49 11.59
C GLU A 349 10.13 21.02 10.37
N LEU A 350 9.27 20.21 9.75
CA LEU A 350 8.43 20.62 8.62
C LEU A 350 7.42 21.70 9.00
N LEU A 351 6.77 21.55 10.16
CA LEU A 351 5.80 22.53 10.64
C LEU A 351 6.50 23.86 10.91
N GLU A 352 7.70 23.85 11.49
CA GLU A 352 8.52 25.04 11.70
C GLU A 352 8.94 25.69 10.37
N LEU A 353 9.46 24.91 9.42
CA LEU A 353 9.84 25.41 8.09
C LEU A 353 8.67 26.01 7.31
N LEU A 354 7.47 25.45 7.46
CA LEU A 354 6.26 25.94 6.80
C LEU A 354 5.64 27.15 7.50
N SER A 355 5.67 27.18 8.83
CA SER A 355 4.98 28.21 9.64
C SER A 355 5.81 29.48 9.80
N LEU A 356 7.14 29.38 9.92
CA LEU A 356 8.04 30.53 10.08
C LEU A 356 7.84 31.61 8.99
N PRO A 357 7.80 31.27 7.70
CA PRO A 357 7.68 32.28 6.66
C PRO A 357 6.28 32.92 6.61
N VAL A 358 5.23 32.16 6.97
CA VAL A 358 3.86 32.70 7.11
C VAL A 358 3.77 33.66 8.29
N LEU A 359 4.37 33.31 9.42
CA LEU A 359 4.42 34.17 10.62
C LEU A 359 5.22 35.45 10.37
N GLN A 360 6.30 35.38 9.58
CA GLN A 360 7.06 36.57 9.18
C GLN A 360 6.21 37.56 8.35
N LEU A 361 5.41 37.07 7.40
CA LEU A 361 4.48 37.92 6.63
C LEU A 361 3.41 38.55 7.52
N LEU A 362 2.83 37.79 8.44
CA LEU A 362 1.83 38.31 9.38
C LEU A 362 2.41 39.36 10.33
N ALA A 363 3.62 39.14 10.87
CA ALA A 363 4.29 40.12 11.70
C ALA A 363 4.69 41.38 10.93
N ALA A 364 5.07 41.26 9.65
CA ALA A 364 5.29 42.41 8.77
C ALA A 364 4.00 43.23 8.56
N ALA A 365 2.84 42.56 8.39
CA ALA A 365 1.56 43.23 8.28
C ALA A 365 1.19 43.99 9.57
N VAL A 366 1.41 43.37 10.73
CA VAL A 366 1.21 44.03 12.03
C VAL A 366 2.16 45.21 12.20
N ASN A 367 3.42 45.07 11.81
CA ASN A 367 4.40 46.16 11.82
C ASN A 367 3.97 47.33 10.93
N CYS A 368 3.32 47.08 9.79
CA CYS A 368 2.76 48.15 8.95
C CYS A 368 1.73 48.97 9.73
N ALA A 369 0.79 48.30 10.40
CA ALA A 369 -0.23 48.98 11.22
C ALA A 369 0.40 49.72 12.43
N THR A 370 1.36 49.12 13.13
CA THR A 370 1.95 49.74 14.33
C THR A 370 2.87 50.91 14.00
N VAL A 371 3.59 50.88 12.88
CA VAL A 371 4.40 52.03 12.42
C VAL A 371 3.46 53.20 12.07
N VAL A 372 2.32 52.93 11.43
CA VAL A 372 1.33 53.97 11.17
C VAL A 372 0.80 54.58 12.46
N ILE A 373 0.58 53.83 13.53
CA ILE A 373 -0.01 54.38 14.77
C ILE A 373 1.05 54.99 15.70
N ALA A 374 2.13 54.25 15.97
CA ALA A 374 3.11 54.54 17.03
C ALA A 374 4.51 54.92 16.51
N ALA A 375 4.71 55.00 15.18
CA ALA A 375 5.99 55.27 14.53
C ALA A 375 7.11 54.28 14.88
N ARG A 376 6.78 53.13 15.46
CA ARG A 376 7.71 52.07 15.86
C ARG A 376 7.15 50.68 15.49
N PRO A 377 7.99 49.75 15.00
CA PRO A 377 7.56 48.38 14.71
C PRO A 377 7.29 47.61 16.01
N ALA A 378 6.29 46.74 15.99
CA ALA A 378 5.94 45.88 17.12
C ALA A 378 6.86 44.66 17.25
N PHE A 379 7.35 44.13 16.12
CA PHE A 379 8.22 42.96 16.05
C PHE A 379 9.55 43.27 15.37
N LYS A 380 10.64 42.71 15.88
CA LYS A 380 11.94 42.69 15.21
C LYS A 380 12.01 41.46 14.29
N LEU A 381 12.12 41.69 12.99
CA LEU A 381 12.26 40.66 11.96
C LEU A 381 13.74 40.47 11.58
N PRO A 382 14.18 39.27 11.13
CA PRO A 382 13.38 38.06 10.89
C PRO A 382 13.28 37.15 12.14
N PHE A 383 12.21 36.36 12.23
CA PHE A 383 12.12 35.30 13.24
C PHE A 383 13.02 34.12 12.89
N THR A 384 13.74 33.61 13.87
CA THR A 384 14.65 32.46 13.75
C THR A 384 14.04 31.14 14.21
N SER A 385 13.03 31.15 15.10
CA SER A 385 12.33 29.96 15.59
C SER A 385 10.88 30.25 15.99
N LEU A 386 10.06 29.20 16.09
CA LEU A 386 8.67 29.30 16.57
C LEU A 386 8.58 29.80 18.02
N GLU A 387 9.55 29.46 18.86
CA GLU A 387 9.61 29.88 20.26
C GLU A 387 9.74 31.41 20.40
N HIS A 388 10.48 32.05 19.48
CA HIS A 388 10.60 33.51 19.45
C HIS A 388 9.29 34.23 19.08
N VAL A 389 8.39 33.58 18.36
CA VAL A 389 7.07 34.13 18.01
C VAL A 389 6.09 33.94 19.18
N MET A 390 6.19 32.81 19.90
CA MET A 390 5.32 32.48 21.03
C MET A 390 5.69 33.19 22.34
N ALA A 391 6.90 33.75 22.45
CA ALA A 391 7.29 34.60 23.57
C ALA A 391 6.37 35.82 23.65
N LYS A 392 5.38 35.74 24.56
CA LYS A 392 4.20 36.62 24.72
C LYS A 392 4.46 38.10 25.02
N ASP A 393 5.70 38.58 25.04
CA ASP A 393 6.04 39.82 25.74
C ASP A 393 6.06 41.10 24.90
N THR A 394 5.92 41.04 23.57
CA THR A 394 6.17 42.24 22.74
C THR A 394 4.93 43.11 22.47
N ILE A 395 3.77 42.52 22.15
CA ILE A 395 2.58 43.31 21.76
C ILE A 395 2.01 44.11 22.95
N LEU A 396 1.96 43.50 24.14
CA LEU A 396 1.45 44.16 25.35
C LEU A 396 2.37 45.27 25.86
N GLN A 397 3.69 45.17 25.67
CA GLN A 397 4.63 46.21 26.05
C GLN A 397 4.56 47.43 25.12
N VAL A 398 4.33 47.23 23.82
CA VAL A 398 4.16 48.34 22.86
C VAL A 398 2.88 49.12 23.13
N LEU A 399 1.78 48.45 23.48
CA LEU A 399 0.52 49.10 23.85
C LEU A 399 0.56 49.75 25.25
N ARG A 400 1.30 49.18 26.20
CA ARG A 400 1.47 49.74 27.56
C ARG A 400 2.55 50.84 27.65
N GLY A 401 3.40 50.98 26.64
CA GLY A 401 4.49 51.97 26.60
C GLY A 401 4.05 53.44 26.55
N GLY A 402 2.74 53.71 26.47
CA GLY A 402 2.17 55.06 26.52
C GLY A 402 2.05 55.69 27.91
N THR A 403 2.30 54.96 29.01
CA THR A 403 2.10 55.48 30.39
C THR A 403 3.33 55.48 31.29
N SER A 404 4.51 55.08 30.82
CA SER A 404 5.72 55.02 31.68
C SER A 404 6.71 56.18 31.53
N ALA A 405 6.45 57.17 30.66
CA ALA A 405 7.35 58.30 30.46
C ALA A 405 7.06 59.53 31.36
N ALA A 406 6.03 59.47 32.22
CA ALA A 406 5.64 60.58 33.09
C ALA A 406 6.12 60.46 34.55
N ALA A 407 6.86 59.42 34.92
CA ALA A 407 7.19 59.13 36.33
C ALA A 407 8.71 59.07 36.64
N SER A 408 9.58 59.60 35.78
CA SER A 408 11.03 59.63 36.03
C SER A 408 11.68 61.00 35.80
N ARG A 409 10.90 62.07 36.03
CA ARG A 409 11.41 63.43 36.22
C ARG A 409 10.70 64.08 37.40
N GLU A 410 11.04 63.61 38.60
CA GLU A 410 11.13 64.43 39.82
C GLU A 410 12.36 63.99 40.61
#